data_AF-A0A1Q8AMG3-F1
#
_entry.id   AF-A0A1Q8AMG3-F1
#
_cell.length_a   1.000
_cell.length_b   1.000
_cell.length_c   1.000
_cell.angle_alpha   90.00
_cell.angle_beta   90.00
_cell.angle_gamma   90.00
#
_symmetry.space_group_name_H-M   'P 1'
#
loop_
_entity.id
_entity.type
_entity.pdbx_description
1 polymer ?
#
loop_
_entity_poly.entity_id
_entity_poly.type
_entity_poly.pdbx_seq_one_letter_code
_entity_poly.pdbx_strand_id
1 'polypeptide(L)' 'MSRGRRPSLLKAGDPKRAEELYLAFAERFRERGIETQTGSFGADMRVSIENDGPVTLVLSSDDWQTRV' A
#
# COMPACT_ATOMS: atom_id res chain seq x y z
N MET A 1 -20.08 4.91 -4.00
CA MET A 1 -20.02 5.30 -5.42
C MET A 1 -19.84 6.81 -5.50
N SER A 2 -18.63 7.32 -5.76
CA SER A 2 -18.52 8.74 -6.15
C SER A 2 -19.12 8.88 -7.55
N ARG A 3 -20.17 9.69 -7.70
CA ARG A 3 -20.85 9.91 -9.00
C ARG A 3 -20.10 10.91 -9.89
N GLY A 4 -18.76 10.95 -9.80
CA GLY A 4 -17.91 11.93 -10.48
C GLY A 4 -16.46 11.46 -10.56
N ARG A 5 -15.61 12.22 -11.28
CA ARG A 5 -14.21 11.86 -11.56
C ARG A 5 -13.28 11.93 -10.34
N ARG A 6 -13.72 12.50 -9.21
CA ARG A 6 -12.93 12.57 -7.99
C ARG A 6 -13.01 11.24 -7.23
N PRO A 7 -11.88 10.53 -7.02
CA PRO A 7 -11.88 9.33 -6.19
C PRO A 7 -12.23 9.69 -4.75
N SER A 8 -12.95 8.80 -4.07
CA SER A 8 -13.25 8.92 -2.65
C SER A 8 -12.30 8.03 -1.86
N LEU A 9 -11.73 8.56 -0.78
CA LEU A 9 -10.85 7.85 0.14
C LEU A 9 -11.55 7.51 1.47
N LEU A 10 -12.89 7.53 1.50
CA LEU A 10 -13.67 7.29 2.73
C LEU A 10 -13.44 5.90 3.36
N LYS A 11 -12.92 4.95 2.59
CA LYS A 11 -12.56 3.61 3.08
C LYS A 11 -11.12 3.50 3.60
N ALA A 12 -10.30 4.55 3.45
CA ALA A 12 -8.95 4.55 3.98
C ALA A 12 -9.00 4.60 5.53
N GLY A 13 -8.02 3.96 6.17
CA GLY A 13 -7.89 4.00 7.62
C GLY A 13 -7.58 5.39 8.15
N ASP A 14 -7.82 5.61 9.44
CA ASP A 14 -7.36 6.80 10.15
C ASP A 14 -5.83 6.96 10.00
N PRO A 15 -5.30 8.17 9.74
CA PRO A 15 -3.88 8.35 9.44
C PRO A 15 -2.93 7.83 10.53
N LYS A 16 -3.27 8.07 11.81
CA LYS A 16 -2.43 7.62 12.93
C LYS A 16 -2.43 6.10 13.00
N ARG A 17 -3.60 5.48 12.91
CA ARG A 17 -3.71 4.02 12.90
C ARG A 17 -3.05 3.40 11.67
N ALA A 18 -3.14 4.05 10.52
CA ALA A 18 -2.53 3.59 9.27
C ALA A 18 -1.00 3.62 9.35
N GLU A 19 -0.40 4.66 9.95
CA GLU A 19 1.04 4.73 10.17
C GLU A 19 1.54 3.60 11.08
N GLU A 20 0.85 3.35 12.20
CA GLU A 20 1.16 2.23 13.10
C GLU A 20 1.14 0.88 12.37
N LEU A 21 0.09 0.64 11.56
CA LEU A 21 -0.06 -0.59 10.80
C LEU A 21 0.99 -0.72 9.69
N TYR A 22 1.31 0.38 9.00
CA TYR A 22 2.35 0.42 7.97
C TYR A 22 3.73 0.04 8.55
N LEU A 23 4.11 0.65 9.67
CA LEU A 23 5.39 0.36 10.32
C LEU A 23 5.43 -1.08 10.85
N ALA A 24 4.35 -1.56 11.47
CA ALA A 24 4.25 -2.94 11.92
C ALA A 24 4.33 -3.94 10.75
N PHE A 25 3.69 -3.64 9.62
CA PHE A 25 3.75 -4.47 8.42
C PHE A 25 5.17 -4.59 7.89
N ALA A 26 5.88 -3.46 7.73
CA ALA A 26 7.28 -3.47 7.31
C ALA A 26 8.19 -4.26 8.27
N GLU A 27 7.95 -4.15 9.58
CA GLU A 27 8.70 -4.90 10.58
C GLU A 27 8.52 -6.42 10.43
N ARG A 28 7.31 -6.90 10.09
CA ARG A 28 7.08 -8.33 9.86
C ARG A 28 7.92 -8.92 8.73
N PHE A 29 8.27 -8.13 7.72
CA PHE A 29 9.19 -8.59 6.68
C PHE A 29 10.64 -8.65 7.19
N ARG A 30 11.06 -7.63 7.93
CA ARG A 30 12.40 -7.61 8.56
C ARG A 30 12.61 -8.77 9.52
N GLU A 31 11.63 -9.07 10.37
CA GLU A 31 11.63 -10.22 11.29
C GLU A 31 11.80 -11.56 10.55
N ARG A 32 11.37 -11.65 9.29
CA ARG A 32 11.52 -12.83 8.43
C ARG A 32 12.85 -12.86 7.66
N GLY A 33 13.74 -11.91 7.92
CA GLY A 33 15.04 -11.80 7.23
C GLY A 33 14.94 -11.25 5.81
N ILE A 34 13.82 -10.63 5.43
CA ILE A 34 13.65 -10.00 4.12
C ILE A 34 14.19 -8.57 4.20
N GLU A 35 15.14 -8.22 3.34
CA GLU A 35 15.62 -6.85 3.21
C GLU A 35 14.43 -5.93 2.85
N THR A 36 14.13 -4.99 3.75
CA THR A 36 12.93 -4.17 3.66
C THR A 36 13.30 -2.71 3.88
N GLN A 37 13.19 -1.91 2.82
CA GLN A 37 13.37 -0.46 2.86
C GLN A 37 12.00 0.24 2.88
N THR A 38 11.95 1.43 3.47
CA THR A 38 10.72 2.21 3.63
C THR A 38 10.92 3.65 3.20
N GLY A 39 9.85 4.29 2.71
CA GLY A 39 9.77 5.75 2.59
C GLY A 39 9.33 6.42 3.90
N SER A 40 8.80 7.64 3.79
CA SER A 40 8.25 8.40 4.92
C SER A 40 6.73 8.52 4.81
N PHE A 41 6.00 8.08 5.84
CA PHE A 41 4.54 8.09 5.84
C PHE A 41 4.00 9.53 5.82
N GLY A 42 3.01 9.81 4.96
CA GLY A 42 2.41 11.13 4.82
C GLY A 42 3.27 12.20 4.13
N ALA A 43 4.49 11.87 3.71
CA ALA A 43 5.35 12.79 2.98
C ALA A 43 5.01 12.83 1.48
N ASP A 44 5.27 13.98 0.85
CA ASP A 44 5.35 14.05 -0.61
C ASP A 44 6.63 13.33 -1.06
N MET A 45 6.49 12.34 -1.95
CA MET A 45 7.58 11.44 -2.32
C MET A 45 7.67 11.27 -3.84
N ARG A 46 8.91 11.19 -4.33
CA ARG A 46 9.23 10.73 -5.68
C ARG A 46 9.83 9.34 -5.59
N VAL A 47 9.10 8.33 -6.09
CA VAL A 47 9.52 6.93 -6.06
C VAL A 47 9.99 6.54 -7.46
N SER A 48 11.28 6.20 -7.60
CA SER A 48 11.82 5.57 -8.80
C SER A 48 11.66 4.05 -8.73
N ILE A 49 11.19 3.44 -9.81
CA ILE A 49 11.07 1.98 -9.93
C ILE A 49 11.59 1.53 -11.29
N GLU A 50 12.41 0.48 -11.28
CA GLU A 50 12.81 -0.28 -12.47
C GLU A 50 12.04 -1.60 -12.44
N ASN A 51 11.08 -1.78 -13.34
CA ASN A 51 10.21 -2.96 -13.36
C ASN A 51 10.69 -3.94 -14.44
N ASP A 52 11.61 -4.82 -14.07
CA ASP A 52 12.18 -5.86 -14.95
C ASP A 52 11.13 -6.97 -15.21
N GLY A 53 10.58 -7.01 -16.43
CA GLY A 53 9.39 -7.78 -16.83
C GLY A 53 8.58 -7.08 -17.93
N PRO A 54 7.54 -6.28 -17.63
CA PRO A 54 7.06 -5.88 -16.30
C PRO A 54 5.97 -6.81 -15.78
N VAL A 55 6.02 -7.13 -14.48
CA VAL A 55 4.98 -7.89 -13.77
C VAL A 55 4.42 -7.02 -12.66
N THR A 56 3.10 -6.87 -12.62
CA THR A 56 2.40 -6.14 -11.56
C THR A 56 1.39 -7.07 -10.90
N LEU A 57 1.59 -7.36 -9.61
CA LEU A 57 0.68 -8.15 -8.80
C LEU A 57 -0.07 -7.23 -7.84
N VAL A 58 -1.39 -7.42 -7.72
CA VAL A 58 -2.24 -6.72 -6.75
C VAL A 58 -2.74 -7.74 -5.75
N LEU A 59 -2.57 -7.45 -4.47
CA LEU A 59 -2.96 -8.31 -3.35
C LEU A 59 -3.90 -7.54 -2.42
N SER A 60 -4.88 -8.22 -1.84
CA SER A 60 -5.78 -7.66 -0.83
C SER A 60 -6.03 -8.69 0.26
N SER A 61 -6.12 -8.23 1.51
CA SER A 61 -6.61 -9.03 2.63
C SER A 61 -8.14 -9.10 2.68
N ASP A 62 -8.82 -8.19 1.98
CA ASP A 62 -10.27 -8.19 1.84
C ASP A 62 -10.68 -9.17 0.74
N ASP A 63 -11.94 -9.60 0.76
CA ASP A 63 -12.52 -10.37 -0.34
C ASP A 63 -12.48 -9.55 -1.63
N TRP A 64 -11.54 -9.92 -2.50
CA TRP A 64 -11.44 -9.33 -3.82
C TRP A 64 -12.44 -10.02 -4.75
N GLN A 65 -13.57 -9.37 -5.01
CA GLN A 65 -14.48 -9.83 -6.06
C GLN A 65 -13.81 -9.59 -7.42
N THR A 66 -13.09 -10.60 -7.91
CA THR A 66 -12.65 -10.67 -9.31
C THR A 66 -13.89 -10.73 -10.18
N ARG A 67 -14.35 -9.56 -10.63
CA ARG A 67 -15.22 -9.47 -11.79
C ARG A 67 -14.35 -9.69 -13.01
N VAL A 68 -14.27 -10.95 -13.43
CA VAL A 68 -14.05 -11.27 -14.84
C VAL A 68 -15.37 -11.09 -15.57
#